data_AF-A0A2N8MEA1-F1
#
_entry.id   AF-A0A2N8MEA1-F1
#
_cell.length_a   1.000
_cell.length_b   1.000
_cell.length_c   1.000
_cell.angle_alpha   90.00
_cell.angle_beta   90.00
_cell.angle_gamma   90.00
#
_symmetry.space_group_name_H-M   'P 1'
#
loop_
_entity.id
_entity.type
_entity.pdbx_description
1 polymer ?
#
loop_
_entity_poly.entity_id
_entity_poly.type
_entity_poly.pdbx_seq_one_letter_code
_entity_poly.pdbx_strand_id
1 'polypeptide(L)'
;MDRLKKHEDELDFFALELQSRRVLLGAWRCLPIALYGLLSDYGRSYALPFLWLLGVAAIGAMVLVFSDALPIAKYFGLSAVNTLNVFGFRKEFFEPAVIARLPAWLEVFTAVQTILGTILLFLFGLGIRNKFRMK
;
A
#
# COMPACT_ATOMS: atom_id res chain seq x y z
N MET A 1 22.57 22.64 24.38
CA MET A 1 22.61 21.53 23.40
C MET A 1 21.19 21.35 22.83
N ASP A 2 20.55 22.44 22.40
CA ASP A 2 19.09 22.48 22.20
C ASP A 2 18.66 22.74 20.75
N ARG A 3 19.63 22.72 19.81
CA ARG A 3 19.39 22.92 18.36
C ARG A 3 19.17 21.62 17.56
N LEU A 4 19.21 20.45 18.19
CA LEU A 4 19.24 19.13 17.53
C LEU A 4 17.92 18.34 17.58
N LYS A 5 16.83 18.89 18.12
CA LYS A 5 15.51 18.25 18.05
C LYS A 5 14.78 18.60 16.76
N LYS A 6 15.43 18.38 15.61
CA LYS A 6 14.71 18.35 14.34
C LYS A 6 14.19 16.94 14.15
N HIS A 7 12.88 16.80 14.07
CA HIS A 7 12.22 15.51 13.85
C HIS A 7 12.70 14.82 12.56
N GLU A 8 13.17 15.59 11.58
CA GLU A 8 13.84 15.11 10.37
C GLU A 8 15.11 14.31 10.68
N ASP A 9 15.96 14.81 11.60
CA ASP A 9 17.20 14.13 11.99
C ASP A 9 16.92 12.81 12.74
N GLU A 10 15.82 12.76 13.51
CA GLU A 10 15.37 11.53 14.18
C GLU A 10 14.90 10.47 13.17
N LEU A 11 14.13 10.89 12.15
CA LEU A 11 13.69 10.00 11.07
C LEU A 11 14.89 9.52 10.24
N ASP A 12 15.86 10.40 10.00
CA ASP A 12 17.06 10.05 9.26
C ASP A 12 17.95 9.08 10.02
N PHE A 13 18.13 9.30 11.32
CA PHE A 13 18.84 8.37 12.19
C PHE A 13 18.17 7.00 12.22
N PHE A 14 16.83 6.97 12.37
CA PHE A 14 16.07 5.72 12.39
C PHE A 14 16.17 4.94 11.07
N ALA A 15 16.12 5.64 9.93
CA ALA A 15 16.29 5.01 8.62
C ALA A 15 17.70 4.40 8.46
N LEU A 16 18.74 5.12 8.88
CA LEU A 16 20.13 4.62 8.86
C LEU A 16 20.34 3.45 9.82
N GLU A 17 19.69 3.47 10.99
CA GLU A 17 19.72 2.35 11.94
C GLU A 17 19.07 1.10 11.32
N LEU A 18 17.91 1.24 10.67
CA LEU A 18 17.24 0.13 10.00
C LEU A 18 18.04 -0.41 8.81
N GLN A 19 18.70 0.45 8.03
CA GLN A 19 19.61 0.02 6.97
C GLN A 19 20.79 -0.78 7.53
N SER A 20 21.36 -0.33 8.64
CA SER A 20 22.46 -1.04 9.31
C SER A 20 21.99 -2.38 9.88
N ARG A 21 20.82 -2.41 10.53
CA ARG A 21 20.19 -3.64 11.02
C ARG A 21 19.87 -4.61 9.88
N ARG A 22 19.47 -4.11 8.71
CA ARG A 22 19.21 -4.92 7.51
C ARG A 22 20.45 -5.71 7.07
N VAL A 23 21.64 -5.12 7.16
CA VAL A 23 22.92 -5.77 6.80
C VAL A 23 23.36 -6.75 7.89
N LEU A 24 23.11 -6.44 9.16
CA LEU A 24 23.48 -7.30 10.30
C LEU A 24 22.54 -8.50 10.48
N LEU A 25 21.29 -8.40 10.05
CA LEU A 25 20.32 -9.48 10.14
C LEU A 25 20.44 -10.43 8.95
N GLY A 26 20.46 -11.74 9.22
CA GLY A 26 20.46 -12.77 8.18
C GLY A 26 19.26 -12.68 7.21
N ALA A 27 19.38 -13.33 6.04
CA ALA A 27 18.50 -13.14 4.88
C ALA A 27 16.99 -13.14 5.18
N TRP A 28 16.52 -14.01 6.09
CA TRP A 28 15.10 -14.13 6.43
C TRP A 28 14.57 -12.99 7.30
N ARG A 29 15.37 -12.49 8.25
CA ARG A 29 14.97 -11.37 9.14
C ARG A 29 15.17 -10.02 8.45
N CYS A 30 15.93 -10.00 7.36
CA CYS A 30 16.14 -8.85 6.49
C CYS A 30 14.90 -8.53 5.63
N LEU A 31 14.10 -9.55 5.23
CA LEU A 31 12.91 -9.38 4.38
C LEU A 31 11.91 -8.31 4.84
N PRO A 32 11.41 -8.29 6.09
CA PRO A 32 10.45 -7.26 6.51
C PRO A 32 11.05 -5.85 6.49
N ILE A 33 12.34 -5.71 6.85
CA ILE A 33 13.06 -4.42 6.84
C ILE A 33 13.30 -3.97 5.40
N ALA A 34 13.65 -4.90 4.52
CA ALA A 34 13.81 -4.67 3.09
C ALA A 34 12.52 -4.23 2.42
N LEU A 35 11.41 -4.91 2.73
CA LEU A 35 10.07 -4.57 2.25
C LEU A 35 9.65 -3.18 2.73
N TYR A 36 9.91 -2.85 4.00
CA TYR A 36 9.61 -1.53 4.55
C TYR A 36 10.43 -0.42 3.86
N GLY A 37 11.71 -0.67 3.59
CA GLY A 37 12.56 0.22 2.79
C GLY A 37 12.06 0.39 1.35
N LEU A 38 11.66 -0.70 0.68
CA LEU A 38 11.20 -0.67 -0.72
C LEU A 38 9.82 0.01 -0.85
N LEU A 39 8.92 -0.23 0.09
CA LEU A 39 7.53 0.27 0.03
C LEU A 39 7.41 1.73 0.48
N SER A 40 8.20 2.16 1.47
CA SER A 40 8.01 3.45 2.13
C SER A 40 9.30 4.24 2.39
N ASP A 41 10.46 3.78 1.89
CA ASP A 41 11.78 4.38 2.16
C ASP A 41 11.98 4.66 3.66
N TYR A 42 11.69 3.65 4.48
CA TYR A 42 11.77 3.71 5.94
C TYR A 42 10.94 4.83 6.60
N GLY A 43 9.92 5.36 5.91
CA GLY A 43 9.07 6.43 6.42
C GLY A 43 9.57 7.85 6.12
N ARG A 44 10.66 8.01 5.34
CA ARG A 44 11.14 9.30 4.83
C ARG A 44 10.25 9.85 3.72
N SER A 45 9.76 8.95 2.85
CA SER A 45 9.04 9.33 1.64
C SER A 45 7.57 8.90 1.69
N TYR A 46 6.65 9.86 1.78
CA TYR A 46 5.20 9.62 1.66
C TYR A 46 4.72 9.42 0.21
N ALA A 47 5.54 9.82 -0.78
CA ALA A 47 5.22 9.70 -2.20
C ALA A 47 5.35 8.25 -2.71
N LEU A 48 6.28 7.45 -2.16
CA LEU A 48 6.48 6.05 -2.58
C LEU A 48 5.25 5.16 -2.26
N PRO A 49 4.69 5.16 -1.04
CA PRO A 49 3.48 4.40 -0.72
C PRO A 49 2.30 4.79 -1.60
N PHE A 50 2.21 6.08 -1.96
CA PHE A 50 1.18 6.59 -2.87
C PHE A 50 1.37 6.06 -4.30
N LEU A 51 2.59 6.04 -4.82
CA LEU A 51 2.89 5.45 -6.14
C LEU A 51 2.62 3.94 -6.15
N TRP A 52 2.96 3.22 -5.07
CA TRP A 52 2.62 1.81 -4.92
C TRP A 52 1.11 1.56 -4.88
N LEU A 53 0.33 2.44 -4.23
CA LEU A 53 -1.13 2.37 -4.27
C LEU A 53 -1.67 2.51 -5.70
N LEU A 54 -1.16 3.50 -6.45
CA LEU A 54 -1.55 3.68 -7.85
C LEU A 54 -1.14 2.48 -8.71
N GLY A 55 0.05 1.91 -8.46
CA GLY A 55 0.51 0.70 -9.14
C GLY A 55 -0.39 -0.51 -8.88
N VAL A 56 -0.75 -0.77 -7.62
CA VAL A 56 -1.66 -1.87 -7.24
C VAL A 56 -3.04 -1.66 -7.85
N ALA A 57 -3.56 -0.43 -7.88
CA ALA A 57 -4.82 -0.09 -8.54
C ALA A 57 -4.76 -0.31 -10.05
N ALA A 58 -3.67 0.08 -10.71
CA ALA A 58 -3.50 -0.08 -12.15
C ALA A 58 -3.37 -1.56 -12.55
N ILE A 59 -2.56 -2.33 -11.81
CA ILE A 59 -2.39 -3.78 -12.04
C ILE A 59 -3.72 -4.50 -11.81
N GLY A 60 -4.44 -4.16 -10.74
CA GLY A 60 -5.74 -4.76 -10.46
C GLY A 60 -6.77 -4.45 -11.54
N ALA A 61 -6.79 -3.22 -12.06
CA ALA A 61 -7.67 -2.84 -13.16
C ALA A 61 -7.30 -3.60 -14.45
N MET A 62 -6.01 -3.74 -14.74
CA MET A 62 -5.52 -4.47 -15.91
C MET A 62 -5.94 -5.95 -15.87
N VAL A 63 -5.68 -6.65 -14.76
CA VAL A 63 -6.05 -8.07 -14.60
C VAL A 63 -7.56 -8.30 -14.76
N LEU A 64 -8.37 -7.38 -14.24
CA LEU A 64 -9.83 -7.45 -14.36
C LEU A 64 -10.31 -7.16 -15.79
N VAL A 65 -9.71 -6.20 -16.50
CA VAL A 65 -10.00 -5.91 -17.91
C VAL A 65 -9.63 -7.10 -18.80
N PHE A 66 -8.50 -7.75 -18.56
CA PHE A 66 -8.09 -8.95 -19.30
C PHE A 66 -9.01 -10.17 -19.10
N SER A 67 -9.78 -10.19 -18.00
CA SER A 67 -10.65 -11.32 -17.68
C SER A 67 -12.06 -11.21 -18.30
N ASP A 68 -12.36 -10.10 -18.97
CA ASP A 68 -13.59 -9.81 -19.74
C ASP A 68 -14.93 -10.15 -19.05
N ALA A 69 -14.94 -10.16 -17.70
CA ALA A 69 -16.08 -10.57 -16.88
C ALA A 69 -17.16 -9.48 -16.64
N LEU A 70 -16.88 -8.19 -16.88
CA LEU A 70 -17.72 -7.01 -16.59
C LEU A 70 -17.51 -5.83 -17.59
N PRO A 71 -18.38 -4.80 -17.60
CA PRO A 71 -18.17 -3.58 -18.38
C PRO A 71 -16.95 -2.78 -17.90
N ILE A 72 -16.22 -2.14 -18.84
CA ILE A 72 -14.93 -1.45 -18.60
C ILE A 72 -14.99 -0.44 -17.44
N ALA A 73 -16.08 0.32 -17.33
CA ALA A 73 -16.29 1.31 -16.26
C ALA A 73 -16.35 0.69 -14.85
N LYS A 74 -16.87 -0.54 -14.71
CA LYS A 74 -16.97 -1.22 -13.42
C LYS A 74 -15.63 -1.80 -12.96
N TYR A 75 -14.68 -2.09 -13.84
CA TYR A 75 -13.35 -2.57 -13.45
C TYR A 75 -12.50 -1.51 -12.78
N PHE A 76 -12.51 -0.29 -13.32
CA PHE A 76 -11.84 0.85 -12.70
C PHE A 76 -12.43 1.13 -11.32
N GLY A 77 -13.76 1.08 -11.19
CA GLY A 77 -14.44 1.18 -9.90
C GLY A 77 -14.02 0.08 -8.94
N LEU A 78 -14.02 -1.18 -9.37
CA LEU A 78 -13.73 -2.33 -8.49
C LEU A 78 -12.27 -2.32 -8.03
N SER A 79 -11.33 -1.96 -8.91
CA SER A 79 -9.92 -1.84 -8.54
C SER A 79 -9.64 -0.63 -7.65
N ALA A 80 -10.26 0.52 -7.93
CA ALA A 80 -10.13 1.72 -7.11
C ALA A 80 -10.69 1.47 -5.70
N VAL A 81 -11.86 0.86 -5.61
CA VAL A 81 -12.52 0.52 -4.35
C VAL A 81 -11.75 -0.57 -3.57
N ASN A 82 -11.16 -1.55 -4.26
CA ASN A 82 -10.29 -2.53 -3.61
C ASN A 82 -9.03 -1.90 -3.03
N THR A 83 -8.44 -0.94 -3.74
CA THR A 83 -7.25 -0.22 -3.29
C THR A 83 -7.59 0.75 -2.16
N LEU A 84 -8.79 1.34 -2.20
CA LEU A 84 -9.36 2.25 -1.20
C LEU A 84 -10.26 1.53 -0.19
N ASN A 85 -9.97 0.27 0.14
CA ASN A 85 -10.85 -0.55 0.98
C ASN A 85 -11.08 0.05 2.39
N VAL A 86 -10.14 0.84 2.92
CA VAL A 86 -10.29 1.52 4.22
C VAL A 86 -11.53 2.43 4.27
N PHE A 87 -12.01 2.91 3.12
CA PHE A 87 -13.19 3.76 3.03
C PHE A 87 -14.52 2.97 2.92
N GLY A 88 -14.51 1.63 2.92
CA GLY A 88 -15.73 0.81 2.99
C GLY A 88 -16.56 0.71 1.71
N PHE A 89 -16.15 1.40 0.64
CA PHE A 89 -16.86 1.49 -0.64
C PHE A 89 -17.12 0.13 -1.34
N ARG A 90 -16.44 -0.96 -0.96
CA ARG A 90 -16.61 -2.28 -1.59
C ARG A 90 -18.03 -2.83 -1.44
N LYS A 91 -18.63 -2.66 -0.26
CA LYS A 91 -19.95 -3.21 0.04
C LYS A 91 -21.09 -2.31 -0.45
N GLU A 92 -20.85 -1.00 -0.58
CA GLU A 92 -21.86 -0.04 -1.04
C GLU A 92 -22.00 0.00 -2.56
N PHE A 93 -20.90 -0.19 -3.31
CA PHE A 93 -20.91 -0.04 -4.77
C PHE A 93 -21.01 -1.36 -5.55
N PHE A 94 -20.80 -2.52 -4.91
CA PHE A 94 -20.88 -3.83 -5.58
C PHE A 94 -21.92 -4.73 -4.93
N GLU A 95 -23.01 -4.99 -5.67
CA GLU A 95 -23.99 -6.01 -5.31
C GLU A 95 -23.33 -7.40 -5.24
N PRO A 96 -23.68 -8.24 -4.24
CA PRO A 96 -23.11 -9.57 -4.07
C PRO A 96 -23.30 -10.48 -5.29
N ALA A 97 -24.30 -10.20 -6.13
CA ALA A 97 -24.55 -10.92 -7.38
C ALA A 97 -23.45 -10.72 -8.45
N VAL A 98 -22.73 -9.60 -8.41
CA VAL A 98 -21.62 -9.32 -9.33
C VAL A 98 -20.37 -10.11 -8.91
N ILE A 99 -20.13 -10.22 -7.60
CA ILE A 99 -19.00 -10.97 -7.03
C ILE A 99 -19.19 -12.48 -7.23
N ALA A 100 -20.43 -12.99 -7.11
CA ALA A 100 -20.74 -14.41 -7.32
C ALA A 100 -20.53 -14.89 -8.76
N ARG A 101 -20.41 -13.99 -9.75
CA ARG A 101 -20.12 -14.32 -11.15
C ARG A 101 -18.62 -14.32 -11.45
N LEU A 102 -17.76 -13.90 -10.52
CA LEU A 102 -16.32 -13.92 -10.75
C LEU A 102 -15.77 -15.34 -10.59
N PRO A 103 -14.84 -15.77 -11.46
CA PRO A 103 -14.09 -17.00 -11.24
C PRO A 103 -13.32 -16.93 -9.91
N ALA A 104 -13.25 -18.06 -9.19
CA ALA A 104 -12.67 -18.15 -7.84
C ALA A 104 -11.25 -17.57 -7.73
N TRP A 105 -10.44 -17.67 -8.79
CA TRP A 105 -9.10 -17.09 -8.83
C TRP A 105 -9.10 -15.54 -8.77
N LEU A 106 -10.07 -14.87 -9.41
CA LEU A 106 -10.20 -13.42 -9.35
C LEU A 106 -10.70 -12.95 -7.98
N GLU A 107 -11.55 -13.73 -7.33
CA GLU A 107 -11.97 -13.43 -5.95
C GLU A 107 -10.76 -13.40 -5.02
N VAL A 108 -9.91 -14.43 -5.07
CA VAL A 108 -8.65 -14.50 -4.31
C VAL A 108 -7.74 -13.31 -4.66
N PHE A 109 -7.58 -13.01 -5.95
CA PHE A 109 -6.75 -11.87 -6.38
C PHE A 109 -7.26 -10.53 -5.83
N THR A 110 -8.56 -10.29 -5.89
CA THR A 110 -9.15 -9.05 -5.35
C THR A 110 -9.02 -8.97 -3.83
N ALA A 111 -9.11 -10.10 -3.12
CA ALA A 111 -8.87 -10.15 -1.67
C ALA A 111 -7.41 -9.81 -1.33
N VAL A 112 -6.44 -10.36 -2.07
CA VAL A 112 -5.01 -10.03 -1.93
C VAL A 112 -4.77 -8.55 -2.24
N GLN A 113 -5.35 -8.04 -3.33
CA GLN A 113 -5.27 -6.63 -3.70
C GLN A 113 -5.80 -5.73 -2.57
N THR A 114 -6.89 -6.12 -1.93
CA THR A 114 -7.46 -5.40 -0.78
C THR A 114 -6.53 -5.40 0.43
N ILE A 115 -5.93 -6.54 0.79
CA ILE A 115 -4.96 -6.61 1.90
C ILE A 115 -3.76 -5.70 1.62
N LEU A 116 -3.21 -5.76 0.40
CA LEU A 116 -2.09 -4.92 -0.02
C LEU A 116 -2.47 -3.43 0.00
N GLY A 117 -3.66 -3.08 -0.51
CA GLY A 117 -4.18 -1.71 -0.48
C GLY A 117 -4.31 -1.17 0.94
N THR A 118 -4.81 -1.97 1.88
CA THR A 118 -4.90 -1.59 3.30
C THR A 118 -3.52 -1.36 3.92
N ILE A 119 -2.55 -2.25 3.69
CA ILE A 119 -1.17 -2.09 4.20
C ILE A 119 -0.54 -0.82 3.62
N LEU A 120 -0.69 -0.58 2.33
CA LEU A 120 -0.13 0.60 1.67
C LEU A 120 -0.81 1.90 2.11
N LEU A 121 -2.13 1.91 2.31
CA LEU A 121 -2.84 3.06 2.88
C LEU A 121 -2.40 3.35 4.30
N PHE A 122 -2.14 2.31 5.10
CA PHE A 122 -1.58 2.47 6.44
C PHE A 122 -0.18 3.10 6.39
N LEU A 123 0.70 2.61 5.50
CA LEU A 123 2.04 3.17 5.29
C LEU A 123 1.98 4.62 4.79
N PHE A 124 1.08 4.92 3.87
CA PHE A 124 0.83 6.27 3.38
C PHE A 124 0.37 7.20 4.52
N GLY A 125 -0.57 6.76 5.35
CA GLY A 125 -1.01 7.49 6.53
C GLY A 125 0.11 7.74 7.54
N LEU A 126 1.01 6.76 7.72
CA LEU A 126 2.21 6.90 8.55
C LEU A 126 3.18 7.95 7.98
N GLY A 127 3.39 7.94 6.65
CA GLY A 127 4.21 8.95 5.96
C GLY A 127 3.63 10.36 6.04
N ILE A 128 2.31 10.51 5.89
CA ILE A 128 1.60 11.77 6.11
C ILE A 128 1.78 12.23 7.55
N ARG A 129 1.51 11.37 8.53
CA ARG A 129 1.64 11.72 9.96
C ARG A 129 3.05 12.20 10.28
N ASN A 130 4.08 11.48 9.81
CA ASN A 130 5.48 11.87 10.01
C ASN A 130 5.76 13.25 9.41
N LYS A 131 5.24 13.56 8.21
CA LYS A 131 5.40 14.87 7.58
C LYS A 131 4.63 16.00 8.28
N PHE A 132 3.38 15.75 8.68
CA PHE A 132 2.54 16.78 9.32
C PHE A 132 2.94 17.05 10.77
N ARG A 133 3.67 16.13 11.41
CA ARG A 133 4.32 16.36 12.71
C ARG A 133 5.58 17.25 12.58
N MET A 134 6.00 17.60 11.37
CA MET A 134 7.13 18.52 11.10
C MET A 134 6.73 20.01 11.09
N LYS A 135 5.60 20.40 11.69
CA LYS A 135 5.25 21.80 11.93
C LYS A 135 5.25 22.11 13.42
#